data_AF-A0A7S2B8N8-F1
#
_entry.id   AF-A0A7S2B8N8-F1
#
_cell.length_a   1.000
_cell.length_b   1.000
_cell.length_c   1.000
_cell.angle_alpha   90.00
_cell.angle_beta   90.00
_cell.angle_gamma   90.00
#
_symmetry.space_group_name_H-M   'P 1'
#
loop_
_entity.id
_entity.type
_entity.pdbx_description
1 polymer ?
#
loop_
_entity_poly.entity_id
_entity_poly.type
_entity_poly.pdbx_seq_one_letter_code
_entity_poly.pdbx_strand_id
1 'polypeptide(L)'
;MTSSRSDWCISRQRTWGVPIPVFYHKETGEALMTEQSINRVRDLVREHGSDCWFEMEVADLLPESMRGEADSWEKGKDTMDVWFDSGSSWSGVVSERGLS
;
A
#
# COMPACT_ATOMS: atom_id res chain seq x y z
N MET A 1 2.09 28.86 -5.76
CA MET A 1 3.29 28.71 -6.61
C MET A 1 3.26 27.30 -7.18
N THR A 2 2.70 27.15 -8.37
CA THR A 2 2.43 25.87 -9.04
C THR A 2 2.73 26.08 -10.52
N SER A 3 3.99 25.96 -10.92
CA SER A 3 4.32 26.05 -12.35
C SER A 3 5.57 25.28 -12.81
N SER A 4 6.20 24.48 -11.94
CA SER A 4 7.27 23.58 -12.34
C SER A 4 7.52 22.54 -11.25
N ARG A 5 6.62 21.56 -11.12
CA ARG A 5 6.94 20.36 -10.36
C ARG A 5 7.10 19.20 -11.33
N SER A 6 8.34 18.73 -11.43
CA SER A 6 8.66 17.36 -11.81
C SER A 6 7.79 16.41 -10.99
N ASP A 7 7.39 15.28 -11.58
CA ASP A 7 6.61 14.24 -10.90
C ASP A 7 7.13 13.99 -9.48
N TRP A 8 6.22 14.03 -8.50
CA TRP A 8 6.59 13.70 -7.13
C TRP A 8 6.71 12.19 -7.03
N CYS A 9 7.93 11.69 -7.16
CA CYS A 9 8.25 10.30 -6.83
C CYS A 9 8.06 10.09 -5.33
N ILE A 10 6.96 9.42 -4.95
CA ILE A 10 6.59 9.09 -3.57
C ILE A 10 7.16 7.75 -3.09
N SER A 11 7.74 6.94 -3.97
CA SER A 11 8.34 5.66 -3.58
C SER A 11 9.74 5.84 -2.99
N ARG A 12 10.00 5.14 -1.89
CA ARG A 12 11.27 5.11 -1.17
C ARG A 12 11.62 3.66 -0.85
N GLN A 13 12.86 3.27 -1.06
CA GLN A 13 13.36 1.95 -0.65
C GLN A 13 13.95 2.07 0.77
N ARG A 14 13.09 2.04 1.78
CA ARG A 14 13.47 2.13 3.21
C ARG A 14 12.86 0.98 3.99
N THR A 15 13.54 0.58 5.06
CA THR A 15 13.09 -0.48 5.97
C THR A 15 12.02 0.02 6.97
N TRP A 16 11.84 1.33 7.10
CA TRP A 16 10.90 1.94 8.04
C TRP A 16 10.04 2.98 7.32
N GLY A 17 8.74 2.72 7.20
CA GLY A 17 7.76 3.57 6.52
C GLY A 17 6.49 2.81 6.14
N VAL A 18 5.43 3.53 5.79
CA VAL A 18 4.15 2.92 5.35
C VAL A 18 4.37 2.24 3.99
N PRO A 19 4.02 0.95 3.82
CA PRO A 19 4.19 0.27 2.53
C PRO A 19 3.24 0.85 1.47
N ILE A 20 3.69 0.90 0.21
CA ILE A 20 2.79 1.16 -0.93
C ILE A 20 2.18 -0.20 -1.34
N PRO A 21 0.86 -0.41 -1.15
CA PRO A 21 0.25 -1.74 -1.27
C PRO A 21 -0.04 -2.07 -2.74
N VAL A 22 1.02 -2.40 -3.48
CA VAL A 22 0.96 -2.79 -4.90
C VAL A 22 1.58 -4.16 -5.05
N PHE A 23 0.91 -5.03 -5.78
CA PHE A 23 1.47 -6.31 -6.22
C PHE A 23 1.92 -6.20 -7.67
N TYR A 24 2.95 -6.95 -8.03
CA TYR A 24 3.44 -7.04 -9.41
C TYR A 24 3.35 -8.48 -9.90
N HIS A 25 2.92 -8.66 -11.13
CA HIS A 25 2.95 -9.97 -11.77
C HIS A 25 4.40 -10.32 -12.13
N LYS A 26 4.89 -11.49 -11.70
CA LYS A 26 6.31 -11.86 -11.80
C LYS A 26 6.84 -11.93 -13.24
N GLU A 27 5.99 -12.30 -14.20
CA GLU A 27 6.42 -12.46 -15.60
C GLU A 27 6.27 -11.18 -16.43
N THR A 28 5.23 -10.40 -16.16
CA THR A 28 4.85 -9.25 -17.01
C THR A 28 5.22 -7.92 -16.39
N GLY A 29 5.46 -7.87 -15.07
CA GLY A 29 5.67 -6.65 -14.31
C GLY A 29 4.41 -5.78 -14.16
N GLU A 30 3.23 -6.30 -14.54
CA GLU A 30 1.98 -5.55 -14.44
C GLU A 30 1.58 -5.34 -12.97
N ALA A 31 1.15 -4.12 -12.66
CA ALA A 31 0.75 -3.74 -11.31
C ALA A 31 -0.72 -4.09 -11.04
N LEU A 32 -0.95 -4.84 -9.97
CA LEU A 32 -2.29 -5.07 -9.43
C LEU A 32 -2.57 -4.06 -8.32
N MET A 33 -3.43 -3.10 -8.62
CA MET A 33 -3.88 -2.05 -7.71
C MET A 33 -5.38 -1.82 -7.89
N THR A 34 -6.17 -2.80 -7.46
CA THR A 34 -7.64 -2.75 -7.50
C THR A 34 -8.20 -2.29 -6.17
N GLU A 35 -9.45 -1.81 -6.17
CA GLU A 35 -10.13 -1.46 -4.92
C GLU A 35 -10.22 -2.67 -3.96
N GLN A 36 -10.42 -3.87 -4.50
CA GLN A 36 -10.48 -5.09 -3.71
C GLN A 36 -9.14 -5.43 -3.05
N SER A 37 -8.03 -5.35 -3.78
CA SER A 37 -6.69 -5.59 -3.24
C SER A 37 -6.30 -4.54 -2.20
N ILE A 38 -6.64 -3.27 -2.46
CA ILE A 38 -6.38 -2.18 -1.50
C ILE A 38 -7.21 -2.37 -0.22
N ASN A 39 -8.50 -2.66 -0.34
CA ASN A 39 -9.38 -2.86 0.82
C ASN A 39 -8.92 -4.04 1.67
N ARG A 40 -8.52 -5.15 1.05
CA ARG A 40 -7.99 -6.32 1.76
C ARG A 40 -6.76 -5.97 2.59
N VAL A 41 -5.80 -5.28 1.98
CA VAL A 41 -4.56 -4.87 2.65
C VAL A 41 -4.84 -3.84 3.74
N ARG A 42 -5.74 -2.88 3.50
CA ARG A 42 -6.19 -1.91 4.52
C ARG A 42 -6.73 -2.62 5.75
N ASP A 43 -7.57 -3.63 5.56
CA ASP A 43 -8.20 -4.34 6.68
C ASP A 43 -7.15 -5.14 7.47
N LEU A 44 -6.17 -5.75 6.80
CA LEU A 44 -5.03 -6.41 7.46
C LEU A 44 -4.14 -5.41 8.21
N VAL A 45 -3.85 -4.25 7.62
CA VAL A 45 -3.07 -3.19 8.28
C VAL A 45 -3.82 -2.66 9.51
N ARG A 46 -5.16 -2.61 9.48
CA ARG A 46 -5.97 -2.22 10.64
C ARG A 46 -5.90 -3.25 11.77
N GLU A 47 -5.84 -4.54 11.44
CA GLU A 47 -5.82 -5.64 12.41
C GLU A 47 -4.42 -5.92 12.97
N HIS A 48 -3.39 -5.89 12.12
CA HIS A 48 -2.04 -6.35 12.43
C HIS A 48 -0.98 -5.23 12.41
N GLY A 49 -1.35 -4.01 12.05
CA GLY A 49 -0.41 -2.90 11.81
C GLY A 49 0.24 -2.96 10.43
N SER A 50 1.00 -1.92 10.07
CA SER A 50 1.62 -1.79 8.74
C SER A 50 2.69 -2.86 8.44
N ASP A 51 3.28 -3.44 9.48
CA ASP A 51 4.36 -4.42 9.36
C ASP A 51 3.88 -5.74 8.75
N CYS A 52 2.56 -6.00 8.79
CA CYS A 52 1.95 -7.19 8.19
C CYS A 52 2.25 -7.32 6.69
N TRP A 53 2.44 -6.19 5.98
CA TRP A 53 2.83 -6.20 4.57
C TRP A 53 4.19 -6.87 4.35
N PHE A 54 5.12 -6.74 5.28
CA PHE A 54 6.45 -7.32 5.18
C PHE A 54 6.47 -8.76 5.68
N GLU A 55 5.75 -9.04 6.76
CA GLU A 55 5.77 -10.32 7.46
C GLU A 55 4.88 -11.40 6.82
N MET A 56 3.75 -11.03 6.23
CA MET A 56 2.79 -11.99 5.69
C MET A 56 3.14 -12.47 4.28
N GLU A 57 2.69 -13.67 3.94
CA GLU A 57 2.80 -14.24 2.60
C GLU A 57 1.86 -13.54 1.61
N VAL A 58 2.25 -13.53 0.32
CA VAL A 58 1.44 -12.94 -0.76
C VAL A 58 0.03 -13.51 -0.79
N ALA A 59 -0.11 -14.82 -0.56
CA ALA A 59 -1.39 -15.51 -0.56
C ALA A 59 -2.36 -14.97 0.51
N ASP A 60 -1.86 -14.51 1.66
CA ASP A 60 -2.71 -14.01 2.75
C ASP A 60 -3.05 -12.53 2.58
N LEU A 61 -2.21 -11.79 1.86
CA LEU A 61 -2.38 -10.36 1.55
C LEU A 61 -3.28 -10.12 0.35
N LEU A 62 -3.34 -11.06 -0.61
CA LEU A 62 -4.24 -10.98 -1.75
C LEU A 62 -5.71 -11.13 -1.33
N PRO A 63 -6.65 -10.59 -2.12
CA PRO A 63 -8.06 -10.95 -2.00
C PRO A 63 -8.26 -12.46 -2.08
N GLU A 64 -9.24 -13.00 -1.34
CA GLU A 64 -9.50 -14.44 -1.33
C GLU A 64 -9.73 -15.02 -2.74
N SER A 65 -10.37 -14.25 -3.63
CA SER A 65 -10.59 -14.63 -5.03
C SER A 65 -9.32 -14.82 -5.85
N MET A 66 -8.21 -14.19 -5.45
CA MET A 66 -6.91 -14.23 -6.14
C MET A 66 -5.87 -15.06 -5.39
N ARG A 67 -6.23 -15.64 -4.24
CA ARG A 67 -5.32 -16.43 -3.40
C ARG A 67 -4.69 -17.62 -4.13
N GLY A 68 -5.46 -18.25 -5.02
CA GLY A 68 -4.98 -19.35 -5.86
C GLY A 68 -3.94 -18.95 -6.92
N GLU A 69 -3.80 -17.66 -7.19
CA GLU A 69 -2.84 -17.11 -8.16
C GLU A 69 -1.60 -16.53 -7.47
N ALA A 70 -1.47 -16.65 -6.15
CA ALA A 70 -0.43 -15.99 -5.37
C ALA A 70 1.00 -16.27 -5.86
N ASP A 71 1.25 -17.43 -6.45
CA ASP A 71 2.55 -17.79 -7.01
C ASP A 71 2.95 -16.90 -8.20
N SER A 72 1.99 -16.30 -8.90
CA SER A 72 2.22 -15.37 -10.02
C SER A 72 2.51 -13.93 -9.56
N TRP A 73 2.31 -13.62 -8.29
CA TRP A 73 2.38 -12.27 -7.75
C TRP A 73 3.53 -12.08 -6.76
N GLU A 74 4.10 -10.88 -6.72
CA GLU A 74 5.06 -10.46 -5.71
C GLU A 74 4.71 -9.09 -5.12
N LYS A 75 5.12 -8.85 -3.87
CA LYS A 75 4.88 -7.59 -3.16
C LYS A 75 5.82 -6.50 -3.65
N GLY A 76 5.28 -5.32 -3.90
CA GLY A 76 6.06 -4.10 -3.99
C GLY A 76 6.86 -3.89 -2.69
N LYS A 77 8.14 -3.53 -2.84
CA LYS A 77 9.07 -3.29 -1.72
C LYS A 77 9.22 -1.81 -1.38
N ASP A 78 8.49 -0.96 -2.08
CA ASP A 78 8.56 0.48 -1.92
C ASP A 78 7.69 0.93 -0.74
N THR A 79 8.28 1.78 0.08
CA THR A 79 7.62 2.52 1.15
C THR A 79 7.24 3.91 0.66
N MET A 80 6.17 4.46 1.22
CA MET A 80 5.69 5.79 0.94
C MET A 80 6.59 6.86 1.58
N ASP A 81 6.79 7.98 0.90
CA ASP A 81 7.56 9.11 1.41
C ASP A 81 6.94 9.67 2.71
N VAL A 82 7.78 9.87 3.73
CA VAL A 82 7.44 10.47 5.04
C VAL A 82 6.78 11.85 4.94
N TRP A 83 7.02 12.58 3.85
CA TRP A 83 6.33 13.85 3.56
C TRP A 83 4.85 13.66 3.22
N PHE A 84 4.46 12.51 2.65
CA PHE A 84 3.07 12.17 2.42
C PHE A 84 2.37 11.73 3.72
N ASP A 85 3.05 10.93 4.54
CA ASP A 85 2.53 10.48 5.84
C ASP A 85 2.22 11.67 6.76
N SER A 86 3.17 12.60 6.91
CA SER A 86 2.98 13.82 7.69
C SER A 86 1.91 14.76 7.11
N GLY A 87 1.82 14.87 5.77
CA GLY A 87 0.79 15.67 5.09
C GLY A 87 -0.63 15.10 5.15
N SER A 88 -0.77 13.79 5.40
CA SER A 88 -2.06 13.09 5.54
C SER A 88 -2.57 13.02 6.98
N SER A 89 -1.82 13.55 7.95
CA SER A 89 -2.22 13.56 9.36
C SER A 89 -3.62 14.17 9.59
N TRP A 90 -4.04 15.12 8.75
CA TRP A 90 -5.39 15.69 8.83
C TRP A 90 -6.50 14.69 8.44
N SER A 91 -6.30 13.85 7.42
CA SER A 91 -7.34 12.91 6.95
C SER A 91 -7.53 11.73 7.90
N GLY A 92 -6.46 11.26 8.54
CA GLY A 92 -6.50 10.23 9.58
C GLY A 92 -7.25 10.70 10.84
N VAL A 93 -6.97 11.93 11.30
CA VAL A 93 -7.58 12.48 12.53
C VAL A 93 -9.04 12.93 12.33
N VAL A 94 -9.41 13.42 11.15
CA VAL A 94 -10.78 13.91 10.88
C VAL A 94 -11.76 12.77 10.63
N SER A 95 -11.36 11.70 9.93
CA SER A 95 -12.25 10.57 9.66
C SER A 95 -12.55 9.72 10.90
N GLU A 96 -11.62 9.64 11.85
CA GLU A 96 -11.77 8.85 13.08
C GLU A 96 -12.67 9.52 14.13
N ARG A 97 -13.06 10.80 13.92
CA ARG A 97 -13.92 11.56 14.85
C ARG A 97 -15.39 11.67 14.44
N GLY A 98 -15.83 10.97 13.39
CA GLY A 98 -17.27 10.86 13.08
C GLY A 98 -17.97 12.19 12.81
N LEU A 99 -17.26 13.18 12.25
CA LEU A 99 -17.86 14.43 11.79
C LEU A 99 -18.01 14.34 10.26
N SER A 100 -19.10 13.68 9.84
CA SER A 100 -19.71 13.84 8.51
C SER A 100 -20.82 14.86 8.57
#